data_AF-A0AB35VVB8-F1
#
_entry.id   AF-A0AB35VVB8-F1
#
_cell.length_a   1.000
_cell.length_b   1.000
_cell.length_c   1.000
_cell.angle_alpha   90.00
_cell.angle_beta   90.00
_cell.angle_gamma   90.00
#
_symmetry.space_group_name_H-M   'P 1'
#
loop_
_entity.id
_entity.type
_entity.pdbx_description
1 polymer ?
#
loop_
_entity_poly.entity_id
_entity_poly.type
_entity_poly.pdbx_seq_one_letter_code
_entity_poly.pdbx_strand_id
1 'polypeptide(L)'
;MTAIANIGSNFVVALPPSDIWLNDSQAAEFLGYRDVHFKAAVCCLPTFPKPRYVIKCGQGRRWNLAELSNWLNEQSDDEPKKGRPRKRG
;
A
#
# COMPACT_ATOMS: atom_id res chain seq x y z
N MET A 1 9.43 -16.51 6.74
CA MET A 1 9.28 -17.85 6.13
C MET A 1 8.73 -17.61 4.73
N THR A 2 9.50 -17.89 3.69
CA THR A 2 9.10 -17.66 2.28
C THR A 2 8.56 -18.96 1.71
N ALA A 3 7.37 -18.95 1.13
CA ALA A 3 6.76 -20.12 0.51
C ALA A 3 6.92 -20.01 -1.01
N ILE A 4 7.54 -21.00 -1.64
CA ILE A 4 7.67 -21.06 -3.09
C ILE A 4 6.63 -22.07 -3.58
N ALA A 5 5.68 -21.59 -4.38
CA ALA A 5 4.68 -22.44 -5.02
C ALA A 5 4.93 -22.46 -6.52
N ASN A 6 5.07 -23.67 -7.09
CA ASN A 6 5.18 -23.86 -8.53
C ASN A 6 3.76 -23.98 -9.10
N ILE A 7 3.26 -22.92 -9.74
CA ILE A 7 1.98 -22.93 -10.46
C ILE A 7 2.32 -22.79 -11.96
N GLY A 8 2.63 -23.92 -12.60
CA GLY A 8 3.05 -23.96 -14.02
C GLY A 8 4.44 -23.37 -14.28
N SER A 9 4.66 -22.77 -15.45
CA SER A 9 5.94 -22.16 -15.88
C SER A 9 6.31 -20.86 -15.16
N ASN A 10 5.45 -20.36 -14.27
CA ASN A 10 5.65 -19.14 -13.52
C ASN A 10 6.01 -19.46 -12.07
N PHE A 11 7.21 -19.05 -11.65
CA PHE A 11 7.60 -19.13 -10.24
C PHE A 11 6.88 -18.04 -9.44
N VAL A 12 5.98 -18.45 -8.55
CA VAL A 12 5.34 -17.56 -7.60
C VAL A 12 6.10 -17.66 -6.28
N VAL A 13 6.84 -16.60 -5.94
CA VAL A 13 7.50 -16.46 -4.64
C VAL A 13 6.54 -15.72 -3.71
N ALA A 14 5.95 -16.44 -2.74
CA ALA A 14 5.15 -15.82 -1.70
C ALA A 14 6.08 -15.37 -0.56
N LEU A 15 6.33 -14.07 -0.52
CA LEU A 15 6.99 -13.41 0.61
C LEU A 15 5.94 -13.09 1.68
N PRO A 16 6.31 -13.13 2.98
CA PRO A 16 5.42 -12.62 4.01
C PRO A 16 5.18 -11.12 3.78
N PRO A 17 3.99 -10.58 4.13
CA PRO A 17 3.67 -9.17 3.90
C PRO A 17 4.66 -8.18 4.53
N SER A 18 5.34 -8.56 5.62
CA SER A 18 6.37 -7.75 6.29
C SER A 18 7.60 -7.48 5.42
N ASP A 19 7.89 -8.36 4.47
CA ASP A 19 9.10 -8.31 3.65
C ASP A 19 8.84 -7.61 2.31
N ILE A 20 7.58 -7.28 2.02
CA ILE A 20 7.16 -6.63 0.77
C ILE A 20 7.10 -5.12 0.97
N TRP A 21 7.82 -4.40 0.10
CA TRP A 21 7.89 -2.93 0.11
C TRP A 21 7.41 -2.36 -1.22
N LEU A 22 6.26 -1.70 -1.18
CA LEU A 22 5.59 -1.12 -2.34
C LEU A 22 6.11 0.29 -2.64
N ASN A 23 6.15 0.68 -3.91
CA ASN A 23 6.28 2.09 -4.29
C ASN A 23 4.92 2.82 -4.17
N ASP A 24 4.91 4.14 -4.39
CA ASP A 24 3.69 4.95 -4.27
C ASP A 24 2.54 4.45 -5.16
N SER A 25 2.80 4.07 -6.41
CA SER A 25 1.76 3.61 -7.36
C SER A 25 1.19 2.25 -6.95
N GLN A 26 2.05 1.33 -6.53
CA GLN A 26 1.63 0.01 -6.03
C GLN A 26 0.82 0.13 -4.72
N ALA A 27 1.22 1.03 -3.82
CA ALA A 27 0.48 1.27 -2.59
C ALA A 27 -0.89 1.93 -2.86
N ALA A 28 -0.95 2.86 -3.81
CA ALA A 28 -2.20 3.47 -4.25
C ALA A 28 -3.15 2.42 -4.83
N GLU A 29 -2.66 1.57 -5.72
CA GLU A 29 -3.42 0.47 -6.32
C GLU A 29 -3.92 -0.52 -5.28
N PHE A 30 -3.06 -0.97 -4.36
CA PHE A 30 -3.42 -1.89 -3.28
C PHE A 30 -4.58 -1.37 -2.41
N LEU A 31 -4.57 -0.07 -2.09
CA LEU A 31 -5.62 0.57 -1.29
C LEU A 31 -6.84 0.99 -2.14
N GLY A 32 -6.75 0.89 -3.47
CA GLY A 32 -7.80 1.28 -4.42
C GLY A 32 -7.97 2.79 -4.56
N TYR A 33 -6.89 3.56 -4.42
CA TYR A 33 -6.83 5.00 -4.69
C TYR A 33 -6.15 5.29 -6.02
N ARG A 34 -6.42 6.47 -6.60
CA ARG A 34 -5.62 6.98 -7.72
C ARG A 34 -4.30 7.54 -7.21
N ASP A 35 -3.21 7.35 -7.95
CA ASP A 35 -1.86 7.81 -7.61
C ASP A 35 -1.78 9.26 -7.12
N VAL A 36 -2.39 10.19 -7.85
CA VAL A 36 -2.39 11.63 -7.49
C VAL A 36 -3.05 11.85 -6.13
N HIS A 37 -4.16 11.16 -5.89
CA HIS A 37 -4.92 11.27 -4.66
C HIS A 37 -4.16 10.65 -3.47
N PHE A 38 -3.55 9.49 -3.70
CA PHE A 38 -2.75 8.82 -2.70
C PHE A 38 -1.62 9.73 -2.21
N LYS A 39 -0.86 10.32 -3.14
CA LYS A 39 0.29 11.18 -2.86
C LYS A 39 -0.09 12.51 -2.20
N ALA A 40 -1.25 13.07 -2.52
CA ALA A 40 -1.67 14.38 -2.01
C ALA A 40 -2.35 14.30 -0.63
N ALA A 41 -3.09 13.21 -0.35
CA ALA A 41 -3.99 13.16 0.80
C ALA A 41 -3.78 11.91 1.66
N VAL A 42 -3.83 10.72 1.07
CA VAL A 42 -3.89 9.46 1.86
C VAL A 42 -2.60 9.22 2.62
N CYS A 43 -1.45 9.35 1.94
CA CYS A 43 -0.14 9.12 2.56
C CYS A 43 0.26 10.19 3.59
N CYS A 44 -0.53 11.26 3.70
CA CYS A 44 -0.31 12.38 4.61
C CYS A 44 -1.22 12.31 5.85
N LEU A 45 -2.10 11.31 5.95
CA LEU A 45 -2.95 11.14 7.13
C LEU A 45 -2.09 10.80 8.36
N PRO A 46 -2.42 11.33 9.55
CA PRO A 46 -1.60 11.15 10.75
C PRO A 46 -1.56 9.71 11.24
N THR A 47 -2.61 8.93 10.96
CA THR A 47 -2.70 7.51 11.28
C THR A 47 -2.11 6.61 10.20
N PHE A 48 -1.69 7.16 9.06
CA PHE A 48 -1.14 6.37 7.97
C PHE A 48 0.25 5.83 8.31
N PRO A 49 0.61 4.60 7.88
CA PRO A 49 1.95 4.06 8.08
C PRO A 49 3.04 5.00 7.56
N LYS A 50 4.19 5.03 8.23
CA LYS A 50 5.30 5.90 7.81
C LYS A 50 6.13 5.24 6.70
N PRO A 51 6.50 5.99 5.65
CA PRO A 51 7.30 5.42 4.58
C PRO A 51 8.76 5.21 5.03
N ARG A 52 9.44 4.25 4.40
CA ARG A 52 10.91 4.24 4.32
C ARG A 52 11.36 5.01 3.09
N TYR A 53 12.42 5.80 3.23
CA TYR A 53 13.02 6.53 2.12
C TYR A 53 14.22 5.77 1.56
N VAL A 54 14.18 5.40 0.28
CA VAL A 54 15.29 4.69 -0.38
C VAL A 54 16.06 5.68 -1.25
N ILE A 55 17.27 6.02 -0.79
CA ILE A 55 18.08 7.13 -1.32
C ILE A 55 18.66 6.83 -2.73
N LYS A 56 18.91 5.55 -3.07
CA LYS A 56 19.68 5.16 -4.27
C LYS A 56 18.96 5.32 -5.62
N CYS A 57 17.64 5.48 -5.65
CA CYS A 57 16.87 5.50 -6.92
C CYS A 57 16.15 6.85 -7.19
N GLY A 58 16.57 7.93 -6.53
CA GLY A 58 15.86 9.22 -6.59
C GLY A 58 14.67 9.23 -5.64
N GLN A 59 14.92 9.50 -4.35
CA GLN A 59 13.92 9.87 -3.33
C GLN A 59 12.57 9.15 -3.40
N GLY A 60 12.58 7.82 -3.51
CA GLY A 60 11.36 7.01 -3.56
C GLY A 60 10.89 6.63 -2.16
N ARG A 61 9.65 7.00 -1.80
CA ARG A 61 8.97 6.44 -0.63
C ARG A 61 8.63 4.98 -0.87
N ARG A 62 8.80 4.17 0.17
CA ARG A 62 8.44 2.75 0.19
C ARG A 62 7.52 2.47 1.36
N TRP A 63 6.46 1.72 1.07
CA TRP A 63 5.40 1.40 2.00
C TRP A 63 5.42 -0.09 2.31
N ASN A 64 5.41 -0.44 3.60
CA ASN A 64 5.38 -1.84 3.99
C ASN A 64 3.99 -2.43 3.79
N LEU A 65 3.88 -3.56 3.10
CA LEU A 65 2.58 -4.16 2.81
C LEU A 65 1.85 -4.59 4.10
N ALA A 66 2.53 -5.16 5.09
CA ALA A 66 1.90 -5.56 6.34
C ALA A 66 1.30 -4.36 7.10
N GLU A 67 2.01 -3.24 7.15
CA GLU A 67 1.52 -2.02 7.80
C GLU A 67 0.31 -1.43 7.05
N LEU A 68 0.34 -1.45 5.72
CA LEU A 68 -0.82 -1.02 4.90
C LEU A 68 -2.03 -1.92 5.14
N SER A 69 -1.83 -3.25 5.21
CA SER A 69 -2.89 -4.21 5.51
C SER A 69 -3.48 -4.00 6.90
N ASN A 70 -2.64 -3.79 7.91
CA ASN A 70 -3.11 -3.52 9.27
C ASN A 70 -3.91 -2.21 9.33
N TRP A 71 -3.38 -1.14 8.73
CA TRP A 71 -4.08 0.14 8.65
C TRP A 71 -5.42 0.03 7.94
N LEU A 72 -5.51 -0.80 6.90
CA LEU A 72 -6.76 -1.05 6.18
C LEU A 72 -7.76 -1.82 7.04
N ASN A 73 -7.31 -2.87 7.75
CA ASN A 73 -8.14 -3.68 8.65
C ASN A 73 -8.63 -2.92 9.88
N GLU A 74 -7.89 -1.89 10.32
CA GLU A 74 -8.27 -1.00 11.41
C GLU A 74 -9.35 0.02 10.98
N GLN A 75 -9.61 0.18 9.69
CA GLN A 75 -10.72 1.02 9.22
C GLN A 75 -12.01 0.23 9.31
N SER A 76 -13.07 0.85 9.84
CA SER A 76 -14.39 0.23 9.81
C SER A 76 -14.89 0.14 8.37
N ASP A 77 -15.48 -1.00 8.02
CA ASP A 77 -16.08 -1.23 6.70
C ASP A 77 -17.21 -0.23 6.37
N ASP A 78 -17.87 0.30 7.40
CA ASP A 78 -18.93 1.30 7.30
C ASP A 78 -18.41 2.72 7.01
N GLU A 79 -17.12 3.00 7.26
CA GLU A 79 -16.57 4.32 6.99
C GLU A 79 -16.21 4.50 5.51
N PRO A 80 -16.66 5.61 4.88
CA PRO A 80 -16.26 5.89 3.51
C PRO A 80 -14.74 6.07 3.46
N LYS A 81 -14.08 5.35 2.53
CA LYS A 81 -12.63 5.41 2.28
C LYS A 81 -12.09 6.84 2.48
N LYS A 82 -11.36 7.05 3.57
CA LYS A 82 -10.90 8.39 3.98
C LYS A 82 -10.10 9.03 2.85
N GLY A 83 -10.40 10.30 2.59
CA GLY A 83 -9.83 11.06 1.50
C GLY A 83 -10.53 10.91 0.15
N ARG A 84 -11.28 9.83 -0.16
CA ARG A 84 -11.91 9.72 -1.49
C ARG A 84 -12.84 10.92 -1.75
N PRO A 85 -12.79 11.56 -2.94
CA PRO A 85 -13.73 12.62 -3.28
C PRO A 85 -15.15 12.08 -3.12
N ARG A 86 -15.96 12.71 -2.26
CA ARG A 86 -17.39 12.39 -2.19
C ARG A 86 -17.96 12.69 -3.57
N LYS A 87 -18.53 11.69 -4.25
CA LYS A 87 -19.43 11.97 -5.38
C LYS A 87 -20.57 12.80 -4.80
N ARG A 88 -20.58 14.11 -5.08
CA ARG A 88 -21.77 14.92 -4.89
C ARG A 88 -22.81 14.36 -5.87
N GLY A 89 -23.86 13.75 -5.31
CA GLY A 89 -25.09 13.48 -6.05
C GLY A 89 -25.81 14.77 -6.38
#